data_AF-A0AAW1UR04-F1
#
_entry.id   AF-A0AAW1UR04-F1
#
_cell.length_a   1.000
_cell.length_b   1.000
_cell.length_c   1.000
_cell.angle_alpha   90.00
_cell.angle_beta   90.00
_cell.angle_gamma   90.00
#
_symmetry.space_group_name_H-M   'P 1'
#
loop_
_entity.id
_entity.type
_entity.pdbx_description
1 polymer ?
#
loop_
_entity_poly.entity_id
_entity_poly.type
_entity_poly.pdbx_seq_one_letter_code
_entity_poly.pdbx_strand_id
1 'polypeptide(L)'
;MSILFPENIIGMHSSMCMNISPSYFLKKILYTLRPSLIVEKKYEHLAYPIPVILPKILEEIGYVHLQATKPDTLGVALTDSPSGLAVYIIEKFLSLSNPNWKNTDVTNLTAQFNTDVLIDNVMIYWVTGTITSSMRLFSEAIHKTESSLLDRFPVRVPAACARFIKDLFYNPVALLEDKYVNLLQVTDNEGGHFPALECPHVLASDIYAFTEKILTLNDKK
;
A
#
# COMPACT_ATOMS: atom_id res chain seq x y z
N MET A 1 -15.35 -0.05 2.22
CA MET A 1 -16.36 -0.72 3.07
C MET A 1 -16.57 0.01 4.38
N SER A 2 -15.53 0.18 5.20
CA SER A 2 -15.60 0.83 6.53
C SER A 2 -16.21 2.25 6.57
N ILE A 3 -16.16 2.98 5.46
CA ILE A 3 -16.77 4.31 5.30
C ILE A 3 -18.26 4.21 4.94
N LEU A 4 -18.61 3.27 4.05
CA LEU A 4 -19.94 3.14 3.47
C LEU A 4 -20.92 2.38 4.36
N PHE A 5 -20.42 1.39 5.10
CA PHE A 5 -21.22 0.48 5.93
C PHE A 5 -20.63 0.33 7.34
N PRO A 6 -20.39 1.44 8.07
CA PRO A 6 -19.75 1.40 9.39
C PRO A 6 -20.51 0.54 10.41
N GLU A 7 -21.82 0.41 10.26
CA GLU A 7 -22.69 -0.43 11.09
C GLU A 7 -22.41 -1.94 10.96
N ASN A 8 -21.87 -2.37 9.81
CA ASN A 8 -21.57 -3.77 9.52
C ASN A 8 -20.09 -4.12 9.74
N ILE A 9 -19.24 -3.13 10.04
CA ILE A 9 -17.79 -3.30 10.15
C ILE A 9 -17.34 -2.99 11.57
N ILE A 10 -17.01 -4.04 12.32
CA ILE A 10 -16.58 -3.92 13.73
C ILE A 10 -15.14 -3.40 13.89
N GLY A 11 -14.31 -3.51 12.83
CA GLY A 11 -12.93 -3.01 12.82
C GLY A 11 -12.29 -3.14 11.44
N MET A 12 -11.25 -2.33 11.19
CA MET A 12 -10.47 -2.32 9.95
C MET A 12 -8.98 -2.46 10.25
N HIS A 13 -8.36 -3.52 9.77
CA HIS A 13 -6.90 -3.66 9.72
C HIS A 13 -6.41 -3.35 8.31
N SER A 14 -5.31 -2.61 8.18
CA SER A 14 -4.66 -2.36 6.91
C SER A 14 -3.15 -2.33 7.05
N SER A 15 -2.45 -2.98 6.12
CA SER A 15 -1.00 -2.84 5.94
C SER A 15 -0.61 -1.70 5.00
N MET A 16 -1.58 -1.02 4.39
CA MET A 16 -1.38 0.10 3.46
C MET A 16 -2.30 1.25 3.86
N CYS A 17 -2.06 1.83 5.04
CA CYS A 17 -2.81 2.98 5.51
C CYS A 17 -2.41 4.25 4.75
N MET A 18 -3.34 4.72 3.91
CA MET A 18 -3.18 5.93 3.12
C MET A 18 -4.10 7.05 3.62
N ASN A 19 -3.63 8.28 3.48
CA ASN A 19 -4.43 9.48 3.60
C ASN A 19 -4.07 10.41 2.43
N ILE A 20 -5.05 10.71 1.57
CA ILE A 20 -4.90 11.61 0.43
C ILE A 20 -5.86 12.81 0.51
N SER A 21 -6.34 13.13 1.71
CA SER A 21 -7.17 14.30 1.94
C SER A 21 -6.41 15.60 1.63
N PRO A 22 -7.09 16.69 1.23
CA PRO A 22 -6.43 17.97 1.03
C PRO A 22 -5.67 18.47 2.27
N SER A 23 -6.18 18.19 3.48
CA SER A 23 -5.52 18.53 4.74
C SER A 23 -4.22 17.76 4.95
N TYR A 24 -4.14 16.51 4.50
CA TYR A 24 -2.91 15.72 4.52
C TYR A 24 -1.79 16.44 3.77
N PHE A 25 -2.05 16.88 2.53
CA PHE A 25 -1.03 17.55 1.71
C PHE A 25 -0.58 18.87 2.35
N LEU A 26 -1.51 19.66 2.88
CA LEU A 26 -1.19 20.89 3.58
C LEU A 26 -0.31 20.64 4.81
N LYS A 27 -0.70 19.69 5.67
CA LYS A 27 0.10 19.30 6.84
C LYS A 27 1.46 18.77 6.42
N LYS A 28 1.54 17.96 5.37
CA LYS A 28 2.80 17.42 4.87
C LYS A 28 3.77 18.56 4.50
N ILE A 29 3.30 19.59 3.81
CA ILE A 29 4.10 20.78 3.49
C ILE A 29 4.54 21.50 4.77
N LEU A 30 3.61 21.79 5.69
CA LEU A 30 3.90 22.50 6.94
C LEU A 30 4.96 21.78 7.79
N TYR A 31 4.83 20.46 7.96
CA TYR A 31 5.77 19.67 8.76
C TYR A 31 7.11 19.40 8.08
N THR A 32 7.28 19.73 6.79
CA THR A 32 8.60 19.66 6.14
C THR A 32 9.63 20.56 6.83
N LEU A 33 9.19 21.67 7.43
CA LEU A 33 10.08 22.59 8.16
C LEU A 33 10.54 22.03 9.52
N ARG A 34 9.75 21.14 10.13
CA ARG A 34 10.08 20.51 11.41
C ARG A 34 9.45 19.10 11.52
N PRO A 35 9.98 18.10 10.80
CA PRO A 35 9.36 16.78 10.73
C PRO A 35 9.28 16.07 12.08
N SER A 36 10.25 16.33 12.96
CA SER A 36 10.32 15.76 14.32
C SER A 36 9.11 16.02 15.22
N LEU A 37 8.19 16.91 14.83
CA LEU A 37 6.92 17.12 15.52
C LEU A 37 5.91 15.98 15.32
N ILE A 38 6.03 15.22 14.22
CA ILE A 38 5.03 14.22 13.84
C ILE A 38 5.62 12.84 13.51
N VAL A 39 6.93 12.76 13.30
CA VAL A 39 7.62 11.50 12.99
C VAL A 39 8.87 11.36 13.86
N GLU A 40 9.10 10.14 14.35
CA GLU A 40 10.34 9.80 15.05
C GLU A 40 11.54 9.93 14.13
N LYS A 41 12.67 10.41 14.67
CA LYS A 41 13.89 10.69 13.90
C LYS A 41 14.38 9.49 13.07
N LYS A 42 14.22 8.25 13.57
CA LYS A 42 14.61 7.03 12.84
C LYS A 42 13.82 6.81 11.54
N TYR A 43 12.57 7.29 11.47
CA TYR A 43 11.68 7.12 10.32
C TYR A 43 11.50 8.41 9.50
N GLU A 44 12.14 9.50 9.90
CA GLU A 44 12.01 10.80 9.25
C GLU A 44 12.34 10.74 7.75
N HIS A 45 13.42 10.03 7.42
CA HIS A 45 13.89 9.83 6.04
C HIS A 45 12.95 9.03 5.14
N LEU A 46 11.89 8.42 5.69
CA LEU A 46 10.87 7.68 4.93
C LEU A 46 9.72 8.59 4.48
N ALA A 47 9.46 9.70 5.18
CA ALA A 47 8.37 10.63 4.88
C ALA A 47 8.85 12.04 4.48
N TYR A 48 10.08 12.41 4.85
CA TYR A 48 10.64 13.75 4.72
C TYR A 48 12.13 13.74 4.33
N PRO A 49 12.64 14.83 3.72
CA PRO A 49 11.87 15.97 3.21
C PRO A 49 11.19 15.64 1.88
N ILE A 50 10.07 16.31 1.57
CA ILE A 50 9.27 16.05 0.35
C ILE A 50 10.12 16.05 -0.95
N PRO A 51 11.08 16.97 -1.17
CA PRO A 51 11.88 16.98 -2.39
C PRO A 51 12.75 15.72 -2.59
N VAL A 52 13.02 14.96 -1.53
CA VAL A 52 13.77 13.70 -1.60
C VAL A 52 12.85 12.51 -1.83
N ILE A 53 11.65 12.53 -1.24
CA ILE A 53 10.69 11.42 -1.32
C ILE A 53 9.90 11.45 -2.63
N LEU A 54 9.48 12.64 -3.08
CA LEU A 54 8.59 12.78 -4.23
C LEU A 54 9.21 12.21 -5.52
N PRO A 55 10.49 12.46 -5.88
CA PRO A 55 11.09 11.84 -7.06
C PRO A 55 11.08 10.31 -7.02
N LYS A 56 11.32 9.70 -5.84
CA LYS A 56 11.28 8.24 -5.67
C LYS A 56 9.88 7.66 -5.91
N ILE A 57 8.84 8.39 -5.47
CA ILE A 57 7.45 8.01 -5.74
C ILE A 57 7.15 8.16 -7.24
N LEU A 58 7.56 9.28 -7.86
CA LEU A 58 7.33 9.54 -9.28
C LEU A 58 7.97 8.47 -10.18
N GLU A 59 9.16 8.00 -9.83
CA GLU A 59 9.85 6.90 -10.50
C GLU A 59 9.02 5.59 -10.49
N GLU A 60 8.32 5.31 -9.39
CA GLU A 60 7.58 4.05 -9.21
C GLU A 60 6.14 4.04 -9.75
N ILE A 61 5.53 5.21 -9.97
CA ILE A 61 4.11 5.30 -10.38
C ILE A 61 3.90 5.28 -11.91
N GLY A 62 4.93 5.01 -12.71
CA GLY A 62 4.80 4.92 -14.18
C GLY A 62 3.78 3.87 -14.62
N TYR A 63 3.77 2.72 -13.94
CA TYR A 63 2.80 1.65 -14.20
C TYR A 63 1.36 2.11 -13.88
N VAL A 64 1.17 2.82 -12.77
CA VAL A 64 -0.13 3.35 -12.34
C VAL A 64 -0.69 4.28 -13.42
N HIS A 65 0.14 5.20 -13.93
CA HIS A 65 -0.29 6.15 -14.96
C HIS A 65 -0.72 5.44 -16.25
N LEU A 66 0.07 4.46 -16.73
CA LEU A 66 -0.27 3.74 -17.96
C LEU A 66 -1.53 2.89 -17.80
N GLN A 67 -1.68 2.19 -16.68
CA GLN A 67 -2.88 1.38 -16.38
C GLN A 67 -4.13 2.24 -16.18
N ALA A 68 -3.99 3.43 -15.60
CA ALA A 68 -5.11 4.35 -15.41
C ALA A 68 -5.64 4.93 -16.73
N THR A 69 -4.78 5.10 -17.72
CA THR A 69 -5.11 5.86 -18.94
C THR A 69 -5.34 4.98 -20.17
N LYS A 70 -4.55 3.90 -20.34
CA LYS A 70 -4.56 3.01 -21.51
C LYS A 70 -4.45 1.53 -21.11
N PRO A 71 -5.30 1.02 -20.20
CA PRO A 71 -5.20 -0.35 -19.70
C PRO A 71 -5.33 -1.38 -20.82
N ASP A 72 -6.27 -1.19 -21.74
CA ASP A 72 -6.51 -2.10 -22.87
C ASP A 72 -5.34 -2.16 -23.86
N THR A 73 -4.66 -1.04 -24.11
CA THR A 73 -3.49 -1.01 -25.01
C THR A 73 -2.33 -1.79 -24.41
N LEU A 74 -2.01 -1.55 -23.14
CA LEU A 74 -0.96 -2.29 -22.44
C LEU A 74 -1.33 -3.77 -22.27
N GLY A 75 -2.59 -4.03 -21.93
CA GLY A 75 -3.12 -5.35 -21.67
C GLY A 75 -2.99 -6.30 -22.87
N VAL A 76 -3.18 -5.82 -24.10
CA VAL A 76 -2.94 -6.62 -25.32
C VAL A 76 -1.50 -7.15 -25.37
N ALA A 77 -0.50 -6.30 -25.13
CA ALA A 77 0.90 -6.71 -25.18
C ALA A 77 1.27 -7.73 -24.08
N LEU A 78 0.72 -7.55 -22.87
CA LEU A 78 0.99 -8.44 -21.75
C LEU A 78 0.22 -9.76 -21.82
N THR A 79 -0.93 -9.78 -22.51
CA THR A 79 -1.70 -11.02 -22.71
C THR A 79 -1.05 -11.93 -23.75
N ASP A 80 -0.35 -11.36 -24.74
CA ASP A 80 0.28 -12.12 -25.84
C ASP A 80 1.70 -12.62 -25.49
N SER A 81 2.36 -12.02 -24.51
CA SER A 81 3.75 -12.33 -24.16
C SER A 81 3.89 -12.82 -22.71
N PRO A 82 4.16 -14.12 -22.48
CA PRO A 82 4.32 -14.64 -21.11
C PRO A 82 5.56 -14.07 -20.41
N SER A 83 6.65 -13.83 -21.15
CA SER A 83 7.84 -13.18 -20.60
C SER A 83 7.58 -11.70 -20.30
N GLY A 84 6.81 -11.01 -21.16
CA GLY A 84 6.38 -9.64 -20.94
C GLY A 84 5.53 -9.50 -19.67
N LEU A 85 4.54 -10.39 -19.50
CA LEU A 85 3.71 -10.46 -18.29
C LEU A 85 4.55 -10.71 -17.04
N ALA A 86 5.43 -11.73 -17.09
CA ALA A 86 6.26 -12.12 -15.96
C ALA A 86 7.15 -10.97 -15.49
N VAL A 87 7.88 -10.31 -16.39
CA VAL A 87 8.74 -9.18 -16.04
C VAL A 87 7.93 -8.01 -15.48
N TYR A 88 6.78 -7.69 -16.10
CA TYR A 88 5.94 -6.58 -15.69
C TYR A 88 5.40 -6.75 -14.25
N ILE A 89 5.08 -7.98 -13.84
CA ILE A 89 4.61 -8.28 -12.48
C ILE A 89 5.79 -8.44 -11.51
N ILE A 90 6.79 -9.24 -11.85
CA ILE A 90 7.92 -9.59 -10.96
C ILE A 90 8.76 -8.37 -10.60
N GLU A 91 8.90 -7.39 -11.51
CA GLU A 91 9.60 -6.15 -11.19
C GLU A 91 8.97 -5.44 -9.98
N LYS A 92 7.64 -5.52 -9.78
CA LYS A 92 6.97 -4.95 -8.60
C LYS A 92 7.32 -5.68 -7.31
N PHE A 93 7.49 -6.99 -7.34
CA PHE A 93 8.02 -7.73 -6.21
C PHE A 93 9.46 -7.31 -5.86
N LEU A 94 10.26 -6.91 -6.85
CA LEU A 94 11.61 -6.41 -6.60
C LEU A 94 11.60 -5.01 -5.98
N SER A 95 10.98 -4.04 -6.66
CA SER A 95 11.04 -2.62 -6.29
C SER A 95 10.22 -2.27 -5.04
N LEU A 96 9.06 -2.92 -4.85
CA LEU A 96 8.16 -2.62 -3.74
C LEU A 96 8.44 -3.42 -2.46
N SER A 97 9.24 -4.49 -2.53
CA SER A 97 9.71 -5.19 -1.32
C SER A 97 10.88 -4.46 -0.68
N ASN A 98 11.78 -3.91 -1.50
CA ASN A 98 12.88 -3.07 -1.04
C ASN A 98 13.33 -2.10 -2.14
N PRO A 99 13.16 -0.78 -1.95
CA PRO A 99 13.56 0.22 -2.94
C PRO A 99 15.05 0.21 -3.30
N ASN A 100 15.89 -0.40 -2.47
CA ASN A 100 17.33 -0.52 -2.74
C ASN A 100 17.68 -1.63 -3.73
N TRP A 101 16.72 -2.50 -4.11
CA TRP A 101 16.95 -3.62 -5.02
C TRP A 101 16.74 -3.29 -6.49
N LYS A 102 16.21 -2.10 -6.82
CA LYS A 102 15.87 -1.70 -8.20
C LYS A 102 17.02 -1.84 -9.20
N ASN A 103 18.25 -1.64 -8.75
CA ASN A 103 19.47 -1.70 -9.57
C ASN A 103 20.34 -2.93 -9.27
N THR A 104 19.77 -3.94 -8.61
CA THR A 104 20.46 -5.19 -8.29
C THR A 104 20.00 -6.30 -9.24
N ASP A 105 20.76 -7.39 -9.30
CA ASP A 105 20.28 -8.59 -9.96
C ASP A 105 19.12 -9.23 -9.18
N VAL A 106 18.58 -10.33 -9.71
CA VAL A 106 17.44 -11.04 -9.12
C VAL A 106 17.76 -11.78 -7.82
N THR A 107 19.04 -11.81 -7.38
CA THR A 107 19.48 -12.63 -6.24
C THR A 107 18.73 -12.26 -4.96
N ASN A 108 18.59 -10.95 -4.70
CA ASN A 108 17.86 -10.46 -3.52
C ASN A 108 16.39 -10.88 -3.53
N LEU A 109 15.76 -10.82 -4.71
CA LEU A 109 14.37 -11.21 -4.90
C LEU A 109 14.18 -12.71 -4.63
N THR A 110 15.02 -13.55 -5.21
CA THR A 110 14.95 -15.01 -5.02
C THR A 110 15.36 -15.48 -3.62
N ALA A 111 16.10 -14.64 -2.88
CA ALA A 111 16.38 -14.88 -1.47
C ALA A 111 15.18 -14.54 -0.57
N GLN A 112 14.37 -13.56 -0.96
CA GLN A 112 13.18 -13.12 -0.21
C GLN A 112 11.93 -13.93 -0.55
N PHE A 113 11.75 -14.30 -1.81
CA PHE A 113 10.60 -15.04 -2.31
C PHE A 113 11.06 -16.32 -2.99
N ASN A 114 10.39 -17.43 -2.67
CA ASN A 114 10.52 -18.63 -3.49
C ASN A 114 10.04 -18.31 -4.91
N THR A 115 10.86 -18.63 -5.91
CA THR A 115 10.56 -18.47 -7.33
C THR A 115 9.21 -19.07 -7.71
N ASP A 116 8.83 -20.22 -7.13
CA ASP A 116 7.54 -20.86 -7.39
C ASP A 116 6.37 -19.96 -6.97
N VAL A 117 6.49 -19.23 -5.85
CA VAL A 117 5.44 -18.31 -5.37
C VAL A 117 5.28 -17.12 -6.33
N LEU A 118 6.38 -16.62 -6.89
CA LEU A 118 6.35 -15.55 -7.88
C LEU A 118 5.68 -16.04 -9.18
N ILE A 119 6.04 -17.24 -9.63
CA ILE A 119 5.47 -17.86 -10.82
C ILE A 119 3.98 -18.17 -10.60
N ASP A 120 3.59 -18.69 -9.44
CA ASP A 120 2.19 -18.95 -9.10
C ASP A 120 1.35 -17.68 -9.22
N ASN A 121 1.85 -16.55 -8.72
CA ASN A 121 1.18 -15.27 -8.87
C ASN A 121 1.03 -14.87 -10.34
N VAL A 122 2.10 -14.95 -11.13
CA VAL A 122 2.07 -14.67 -12.58
C VAL A 122 1.10 -15.61 -13.31
N MET A 123 1.08 -16.89 -12.93
CA MET A 123 0.24 -17.91 -13.54
C MET A 123 -1.24 -17.64 -13.30
N ILE A 124 -1.63 -17.09 -12.15
CA ILE A 124 -3.02 -16.64 -11.92
C ILE A 124 -3.44 -15.65 -13.01
N TYR A 125 -2.61 -14.65 -13.33
CA TYR A 125 -2.91 -13.68 -14.39
C TYR A 125 -2.89 -14.31 -15.79
N TRP A 126 -1.89 -15.14 -16.06
CA TRP A 126 -1.68 -15.76 -17.37
C TRP A 126 -2.83 -16.71 -17.74
N VAL A 127 -3.11 -17.71 -16.90
CA VAL A 127 -4.08 -18.76 -17.25
C VAL A 127 -5.52 -18.26 -17.26
N THR A 128 -5.81 -17.19 -16.52
CA THR A 128 -7.15 -16.57 -16.51
C THR A 128 -7.30 -15.48 -17.57
N GLY A 129 -6.21 -15.02 -18.19
CA GLY A 129 -6.24 -13.91 -19.16
C GLY A 129 -6.67 -12.58 -18.54
N THR A 130 -6.41 -12.35 -17.25
CA THR A 130 -7.03 -11.26 -16.48
C THR A 130 -6.17 -10.00 -16.35
N ILE A 131 -4.96 -9.96 -16.93
CA ILE A 131 -4.07 -8.80 -16.79
C ILE A 131 -4.71 -7.50 -17.31
N THR A 132 -5.44 -7.54 -18.43
CA THR A 132 -6.14 -6.35 -18.94
C THR A 132 -7.27 -5.90 -18.01
N SER A 133 -8.08 -6.84 -17.52
CA SER A 133 -9.19 -6.53 -16.62
C SER A 133 -8.75 -6.01 -15.26
N SER A 134 -7.61 -6.49 -14.73
CA SER A 134 -7.07 -5.99 -13.45
C SER A 134 -6.61 -4.53 -13.57
N MET A 135 -6.00 -4.16 -14.70
CA MET A 135 -5.54 -2.80 -14.97
C MET A 135 -6.69 -1.80 -15.12
N ARG A 136 -7.85 -2.22 -15.66
CA ARG A 136 -9.03 -1.34 -15.79
C ARG A 136 -9.50 -0.77 -14.45
N LEU A 137 -9.24 -1.46 -13.33
CA LEU A 137 -9.54 -0.93 -12.00
C LEU A 137 -8.84 0.40 -11.73
N PHE A 138 -7.60 0.58 -12.19
CA PHE A 138 -6.89 1.85 -12.07
C PHE A 138 -7.58 2.96 -12.86
N SER A 139 -8.05 2.65 -14.07
CA SER A 139 -8.75 3.62 -14.92
C SER A 139 -10.06 4.06 -14.29
N GLU A 140 -10.84 3.11 -13.75
CA GLU A 140 -12.09 3.40 -13.06
C GLU A 140 -11.84 4.21 -11.78
N ALA A 141 -10.82 3.87 -11.00
CA ALA A 141 -10.51 4.55 -9.74
C ALA A 141 -10.09 6.02 -9.93
N ILE A 142 -9.37 6.34 -11.02
CA ILE A 142 -8.88 7.69 -11.29
C ILE A 142 -9.92 8.55 -12.01
N HIS A 143 -10.72 7.99 -12.92
CA HIS A 143 -11.69 8.76 -13.69
C HIS A 143 -13.03 8.96 -12.98
N LYS A 144 -13.41 8.09 -12.03
CA LYS A 144 -14.67 8.25 -11.28
C LYS A 144 -14.49 9.20 -10.10
N THR A 145 -15.21 10.32 -10.18
CA THR A 145 -15.29 11.33 -9.11
C THR A 145 -15.69 10.73 -7.76
N GLU A 146 -16.61 9.76 -7.75
CA GLU A 146 -17.09 9.07 -6.55
C GLU A 146 -15.97 8.40 -5.75
N SER A 147 -15.00 7.77 -6.42
CA SER A 147 -13.85 7.14 -5.74
C SER A 147 -13.03 8.19 -4.99
N SER A 148 -12.74 9.32 -5.66
CA SER A 148 -12.02 10.44 -5.05
C SER A 148 -12.78 11.12 -3.91
N LEU A 149 -14.12 11.02 -3.89
CA LEU A 149 -14.97 11.60 -2.84
C LEU A 149 -14.93 10.74 -1.57
N LEU A 150 -14.96 9.40 -1.70
CA LEU A 150 -14.85 8.49 -0.56
C LEU A 150 -13.55 8.69 0.21
N ASP A 151 -12.47 9.01 -0.48
CA ASP A 151 -11.18 9.28 0.15
C ASP A 151 -11.16 10.53 1.03
N ARG A 152 -12.16 11.42 0.92
CA ARG A 152 -12.30 12.60 1.78
C ARG A 152 -13.03 12.31 3.10
N PHE A 153 -13.76 11.21 3.20
CA PHE A 153 -14.52 10.89 4.41
C PHE A 153 -13.67 10.13 5.43
N PRO A 154 -13.80 10.42 6.74
CA PRO A 154 -13.07 9.72 7.77
C PRO A 154 -13.56 8.27 7.93
N VAL A 155 -12.63 7.36 8.22
CA VAL A 155 -12.89 6.01 8.72
C VAL A 155 -13.17 6.09 10.22
N ARG A 156 -14.42 5.83 10.60
CA ARG A 156 -14.92 5.97 11.99
C ARG A 156 -14.91 4.69 12.79
N VAL A 157 -14.91 3.54 12.12
CA VAL A 157 -14.77 2.24 12.79
C VAL A 157 -13.38 2.16 13.44
N PRO A 158 -13.22 1.36 14.51
CA PRO A 158 -11.90 1.03 15.04
C PRO A 158 -10.93 0.60 13.94
N ALA A 159 -9.73 1.17 13.92
CA ALA A 159 -8.74 0.94 12.87
C ALA A 159 -7.38 0.52 13.42
N ALA A 160 -6.65 -0.27 12.64
CA ALA A 160 -5.25 -0.61 12.84
C ALA A 160 -4.45 -0.38 11.55
N CYS A 161 -3.24 0.15 11.70
CA CYS A 161 -2.30 0.40 10.63
C CYS A 161 -0.97 -0.31 10.88
N ALA A 162 -0.72 -1.38 10.15
CA ALA A 162 0.58 -2.05 10.13
C ALA A 162 1.48 -1.41 9.06
N ARG A 163 2.48 -0.61 9.47
CA ARG A 163 3.38 0.08 8.54
C ARG A 163 4.63 -0.76 8.31
N PHE A 164 5.02 -0.93 7.05
CA PHE A 164 6.20 -1.66 6.65
C PHE A 164 7.25 -0.68 6.12
N ILE A 165 8.43 -0.65 6.74
CA ILE A 165 9.38 0.47 6.56
C ILE A 165 10.05 0.52 5.18
N LYS A 166 9.98 -0.58 4.41
CA LYS A 166 10.49 -0.65 3.03
C LYS A 166 9.37 -0.45 2.00
N ASP A 167 8.11 -0.27 2.42
CA ASP A 167 7.01 0.07 1.51
C ASP A 167 7.25 1.47 0.91
N LEU A 168 6.67 1.70 -0.27
CA LEU A 168 6.76 2.95 -1.01
C LEU A 168 6.19 4.15 -0.23
N PHE A 169 5.19 3.91 0.62
CA PHE A 169 4.52 4.97 1.39
C PHE A 169 4.66 4.76 2.89
N TYR A 170 5.35 5.70 3.55
CA TYR A 170 5.35 5.81 5.00
C TYR A 170 4.58 7.05 5.45
N ASN A 171 3.51 6.85 6.22
CA ASN A 171 2.68 7.92 6.77
C ASN A 171 2.83 8.00 8.30
N PRO A 172 3.29 9.14 8.85
CA PRO A 172 3.34 9.35 10.29
C PRO A 172 1.94 9.29 10.94
N VAL A 173 1.87 8.91 12.22
CA VAL A 173 0.60 8.68 12.94
C VAL A 173 -0.29 9.92 12.91
N ALA A 174 0.28 11.10 13.16
CA ALA A 174 -0.45 12.38 13.15
C ALA A 174 -1.08 12.73 11.79
N LEU A 175 -0.59 12.13 10.69
CA LEU A 175 -1.19 12.27 9.36
C LEU A 175 -2.24 11.18 9.08
N LEU A 176 -2.15 10.02 9.73
CA LEU A 176 -3.12 8.94 9.62
C LEU A 176 -4.39 9.24 10.42
N GLU A 177 -4.27 9.83 11.61
CA GLU A 177 -5.40 10.13 12.50
C GLU A 177 -6.44 11.07 11.87
N ASP A 178 -6.05 11.90 10.90
CA ASP A 178 -6.97 12.72 10.10
C ASP A 178 -7.98 11.89 9.30
N LYS A 179 -7.56 10.71 8.83
CA LYS A 179 -8.39 9.79 8.06
C LYS A 179 -8.99 8.71 8.96
N TYR A 180 -8.22 8.16 9.88
CA TYR A 180 -8.62 7.06 10.77
C TYR A 180 -8.86 7.62 12.17
N VAL A 181 -10.09 8.08 12.44
CA VAL A 181 -10.38 8.86 13.67
C VAL A 181 -10.43 7.99 14.94
N ASN A 182 -10.50 6.67 14.78
CA ASN A 182 -10.46 5.70 15.89
C ASN A 182 -9.32 4.70 15.67
N LEU A 183 -8.10 5.22 15.58
CA LEU A 183 -6.89 4.43 15.33
C LEU A 183 -6.38 3.80 16.64
N LEU A 184 -6.62 2.50 16.82
CA LEU A 184 -6.31 1.76 18.06
C LEU A 184 -4.93 1.10 18.07
N GLN A 185 -4.34 0.92 16.89
CA GLN A 185 -3.05 0.24 16.74
C GLN A 185 -2.30 0.82 15.56
N VAL A 186 -1.04 1.19 15.80
CA VAL A 186 -0.07 1.47 14.75
C VAL A 186 1.21 0.75 15.10
N THR A 187 1.76 0.02 14.15
CA THR A 187 3.03 -0.70 14.30
C THR A 187 3.97 -0.37 13.17
N ASP A 188 5.27 -0.33 13.46
CA ASP A 188 6.33 -0.24 12.46
C ASP A 188 7.06 -1.56 12.38
N ASN A 189 7.02 -2.18 11.21
CA ASN A 189 7.53 -3.53 10.95
C ASN A 189 8.60 -3.50 9.85
N GLU A 190 9.50 -4.49 9.91
CA GLU A 190 10.38 -4.82 8.80
C GLU A 190 9.59 -5.44 7.64
N GLY A 191 10.07 -5.22 6.42
CA GLY A 191 9.44 -5.68 5.19
C GLY A 191 8.94 -4.52 4.32
N GLY A 192 8.42 -4.85 3.16
CA GLY A 192 7.89 -3.94 2.16
C GLY A 192 6.41 -4.15 1.89
N HIS A 193 6.04 -4.03 0.62
CA HIS A 193 4.65 -3.91 0.17
C HIS A 193 3.84 -5.21 0.21
N PHE A 194 4.48 -6.37 0.27
CA PHE A 194 3.81 -7.68 0.26
C PHE A 194 3.93 -8.39 1.62
N PRO A 195 3.49 -7.79 2.74
CA PRO A 195 3.82 -8.28 4.08
C PRO A 195 3.28 -9.69 4.36
N ALA A 196 2.16 -10.08 3.74
CA ALA A 196 1.62 -11.44 3.86
C ALA A 196 2.54 -12.50 3.24
N LEU A 197 3.35 -12.14 2.24
CA LEU A 197 4.31 -13.03 1.59
C LEU A 197 5.73 -12.84 2.16
N GLU A 198 6.11 -11.62 2.51
CA GLU A 198 7.44 -11.29 3.02
C GLU A 198 7.62 -11.65 4.50
N CYS A 199 6.60 -11.38 5.32
CA CYS A 199 6.66 -11.48 6.78
C CYS A 199 5.32 -12.01 7.34
N PRO A 200 4.86 -13.22 6.91
CA PRO A 200 3.52 -13.73 7.21
C PRO A 200 3.21 -13.77 8.72
N HIS A 201 4.18 -14.20 9.53
CA HIS A 201 4.00 -14.29 10.98
C HIS A 201 3.87 -12.92 11.66
N VAL A 202 4.57 -11.90 11.14
CA VAL A 202 4.50 -10.53 11.67
C VAL A 202 3.12 -9.96 11.38
N LEU A 203 2.67 -10.04 10.13
CA LEU A 203 1.35 -9.54 9.75
C LEU A 203 0.22 -10.27 10.48
N ALA A 204 0.28 -11.60 10.56
CA ALA A 204 -0.72 -12.39 11.26
C ALA A 204 -0.80 -12.04 12.75
N SER A 205 0.35 -11.91 13.42
CA SER A 205 0.39 -11.53 14.84
C SER A 205 -0.20 -10.13 15.07
N ASP A 206 0.08 -9.19 14.17
CA ASP A 206 -0.46 -7.83 14.24
C ASP A 206 -2.00 -7.81 14.07
N ILE A 207 -2.53 -8.60 13.12
CA ILE A 207 -3.97 -8.78 12.90
C ILE A 207 -4.64 -9.39 14.13
N TYR A 208 -4.05 -10.44 14.72
CA TYR A 208 -4.61 -11.08 15.92
C TYR A 208 -4.61 -10.15 17.12
N ALA A 209 -3.51 -9.43 17.37
CA ALA A 209 -3.44 -8.44 18.44
C ALA A 209 -4.50 -7.33 18.28
N PHE A 210 -4.76 -6.88 17.05
CA PHE A 210 -5.83 -5.93 16.80
C PHE A 210 -7.21 -6.55 17.04
N THR A 211 -7.44 -7.78 16.57
CA THR A 211 -8.71 -8.49 16.74
C THR A 211 -9.06 -8.66 18.22
N GLU A 212 -8.09 -9.04 19.07
CA GLU A 212 -8.28 -9.14 20.53
C GLU A 212 -8.71 -7.81 21.16
N LYS A 213 -8.12 -6.67 20.73
CA LYS A 213 -8.54 -5.34 21.19
C LYS A 213 -9.99 -5.04 20.83
N ILE A 214 -10.41 -5.41 19.62
CA ILE A 214 -11.80 -5.20 19.15
C ILE A 214 -12.79 -6.03 19.96
N LEU A 215 -12.50 -7.32 20.17
CA LEU A 215 -13.37 -8.20 20.96
C LEU A 215 -13.51 -7.69 22.39
N THR A 216 -12.39 -7.31 23.02
CA THR A 216 -12.38 -6.75 24.38
C THR A 216 -13.17 -5.43 24.48
N LEU A 217 -13.16 -4.58 23.45
CA LEU A 217 -13.91 -3.33 23.43
C LEU A 217 -15.41 -3.56 23.25
N ASN A 218 -15.80 -4.58 22.50
CA ASN A 218 -17.22 -4.92 22.28
C ASN A 218 -17.82 -5.60 23.50
N ASP A 219 -17.07 -6.44 24.23
CA ASP A 219 -17.54 -7.08 25.47
C ASP A 219 -17.81 -6.09 26.61
N LYS A 220 -17.29 -4.86 26.50
CA LYS A 220 -17.47 -3.78 27.49
C LYS A 220 -18.64 -2.84 27.18
N LYS A 221 -19.34 -3.03 26.06
CA LYS A 221 -20.52 -2.23 25.65
C LYS A 221 -21.81 -2.96 25.95
#